data_AF-A0A4Q3VVY3-F1
#
_entry.id   AF-A0A4Q3VVY3-F1
#
_cell.length_a   1.000
_cell.length_b   1.000
_cell.length_c   1.000
_cell.angle_alpha   90.00
_cell.angle_beta   90.00
_cell.angle_gamma   90.00
#
_symmetry.space_group_name_H-M   'P 1'
#
loop_
_entity.id
_entity.type
_entity.pdbx_description
1 polymer ?
#
loop_
_entity_poly.entity_id
_entity_poly.type
_entity_poly.pdbx_seq_one_letter_code
_entity_poly.pdbx_strand_id
1 'polypeptide(L)' 'MPFVIPSDEQDRLKALRRLEILDTPTEAAFDRLTSLASRLFDVPVSLVSLVDSNRQWFKAKIGL' A
#
# COMPACT_ATOMS: atom_id res chain seq x y z
N MET A 1 -7.86 10.21 -16.21
CA MET A 1 -8.38 8.84 -15.97
C MET A 1 -9.44 8.95 -14.89
N PRO A 2 -10.68 8.51 -15.10
CA PRO A 2 -11.64 8.43 -14.01
C PRO A 2 -11.15 7.36 -13.02
N PHE A 3 -11.10 7.70 -11.74
CA PHE A 3 -10.89 6.72 -10.68
C PHE A 3 -12.14 5.84 -10.63
N VAL A 4 -12.01 4.58 -11.05
CA VAL A 4 -13.12 3.62 -10.98
C VAL A 4 -13.22 3.15 -9.55
N ILE A 5 -14.29 3.57 -8.86
CA ILE A 5 -14.63 3.07 -7.53
C ILE A 5 -15.35 1.73 -7.72
N PRO A 6 -14.86 0.63 -7.11
CA PRO A 6 -15.52 -0.66 -7.16
C PRO A 6 -16.94 -0.60 -6.60
N SER A 7 -17.86 -1.42 -7.12
CA SER A 7 -19.24 -1.50 -6.60
C SER A 7 -19.32 -1.92 -5.13
N ASP A 8 -18.31 -2.62 -4.63
CA ASP A 8 -18.16 -3.13 -3.27
C ASP A 8 -17.17 -2.31 -2.42
N GLU A 9 -16.93 -1.04 -2.77
CA GLU A 9 -15.93 -0.19 -2.11
C GLU A 9 -16.11 -0.10 -0.58
N GLN A 10 -17.36 -0.09 -0.09
CA GLN A 10 -17.62 -0.09 1.35
C GLN A 10 -17.07 -1.34 2.05
N ASP A 11 -17.18 -2.50 1.41
CA ASP A 11 -16.70 -3.75 1.98
C ASP A 11 -15.18 -3.87 1.87
N ARG A 12 -14.58 -3.34 0.79
CA ARG A 12 -13.12 -3.19 0.66
C ARG A 12 -12.55 -2.31 1.79
N LEU A 13 -13.18 -1.15 2.07
CA LEU A 13 -12.75 -0.25 3.14
C LEU A 13 -12.93 -0.87 4.54
N LYS A 14 -14.03 -1.60 4.78
CA LYS A 14 -14.20 -2.38 6.02
C LYS A 14 -13.09 -3.41 6.17
N ALA A 15 -12.77 -4.14 5.10
CA ALA A 15 -11.68 -5.13 5.11
C ALA A 15 -10.33 -4.49 5.43
N LEU A 16 -10.02 -3.34 4.82
CA LEU A 16 -8.80 -2.58 5.12
C LEU A 16 -8.72 -2.17 6.60
N ARG A 17 -9.80 -1.64 7.17
CA ARG A 17 -9.85 -1.21 8.58
C ARG A 17 -9.66 -2.38 9.55
N ARG A 18 -10.21 -3.56 9.23
CA ARG A 18 -10.02 -4.78 10.04
C ARG A 18 -8.57 -5.28 10.12
N LEU A 19 -7.71 -4.86 9.20
CA LEU A 19 -6.28 -5.22 9.27
C LEU A 19 -5.52 -4.40 10.31
N GLU A 20 -6.10 -3.30 10.82
CA GLU A 20 -5.49 -2.41 11.83
C GLU A 20 -4.08 -1.93 11.45
N ILE A 21 -3.80 -1.85 10.13
CA ILE A 21 -2.47 -1.62 9.58
C ILE A 21 -2.21 -0.16 9.19
N LEU A 22 -3.27 0.63 9.01
CA LEU A 22 -3.14 2.06 8.69
C LEU A 22 -2.57 2.83 9.89
N ASP A 23 -1.72 3.81 9.61
CA ASP A 23 -1.09 4.70 10.61
C ASP A 23 -0.28 3.96 11.69
N THR A 24 0.12 2.72 11.41
CA THR A 24 1.04 1.95 12.25
C THR A 24 2.49 2.20 11.86
N PRO A 25 3.46 1.94 12.77
CA PRO A 25 4.87 1.97 12.43
C PRO A 25 5.23 1.06 11.24
N THR A 26 6.40 1.31 10.65
CA THR A 26 6.95 0.43 9.61
C THR A 26 7.22 -0.97 10.16
N GLU A 27 7.10 -1.98 9.30
CA GLU A 27 7.41 -3.36 9.65
C GLU A 27 8.41 -3.93 8.64
N ALA A 28 9.47 -4.57 9.14
CA ALA A 28 10.55 -5.10 8.33
C ALA A 28 10.12 -6.14 7.29
N ALA A 29 8.94 -6.77 7.46
CA ALA A 29 8.37 -7.64 6.45
C ALA A 29 8.03 -6.87 5.16
N PHE A 30 7.36 -5.72 5.25
CA PHE A 30 6.99 -4.91 4.09
C PHE A 30 8.19 -4.20 3.47
N ASP A 31 9.15 -3.73 4.28
CA ASP A 31 10.38 -3.11 3.78
C ASP A 31 11.23 -4.10 2.95
N ARG A 32 11.26 -5.37 3.37
CA ARG A 32 11.91 -6.43 2.58
C ARG A 32 11.21 -6.68 1.25
N LEU A 33 9.88 -6.56 1.19
CA LEU A 33 9.13 -6.72 -0.06
C LEU A 33 9.47 -5.60 -1.05
N THR A 34 9.44 -4.33 -0.63
CA THR A 34 9.78 -3.21 -1.51
C THR A 34 11.25 -3.25 -1.93
N SER A 35 12.17 -3.62 -1.03
CA SER A 35 13.58 -3.80 -1.38
C SER A 35 13.80 -4.93 -2.37
N LEU A 36 13.11 -6.07 -2.20
CA LEU A 36 13.23 -7.20 -3.12
C LEU A 36 12.67 -6.83 -4.49
N ALA A 37 11.47 -6.23 -4.55
CA ALA A 37 10.85 -5.81 -5.79
C ALA A 37 11.69 -4.78 -6.56
N SER A 38 12.21 -3.75 -5.87
CA SER A 38 13.09 -2.76 -6.50
C SER A 38 14.34 -3.40 -7.13
N ARG A 39 14.97 -4.35 -6.44
CA ARG A 39 16.16 -5.06 -6.95
C ARG A 39 15.86 -6.04 -8.08
N LEU A 40 14.77 -6.81 -7.96
CA LEU A 40 14.43 -7.84 -8.94
C LEU A 40 13.99 -7.25 -10.28
N PHE A 41 13.29 -6.12 -10.25
CA PHE A 41 12.76 -5.48 -11.45
C PHE A 41 13.63 -4.33 -11.97
N ASP A 42 14.76 -4.04 -11.32
CA ASP A 42 15.67 -2.93 -11.63
C ASP A 42 14.93 -1.59 -11.75
N VAL A 43 14.12 -1.28 -10.72
CA VAL A 43 13.32 -0.04 -10.68
C VAL A 43 13.72 0.84 -9.49
N PRO A 44 13.76 2.17 -9.67
CA PRO A 44 14.20 3.10 -8.63
C PRO A 44 13.16 3.28 -7.51
N VAL A 45 11.89 2.91 -7.75
CA VAL A 45 10.79 3.11 -6.81
C VAL A 45 9.97 1.84 -6.68
N SER A 46 9.69 1.44 -5.44
CA SER A 46 8.77 0.33 -5.12
C SER A 46 8.03 0.62 -3.82
N LEU A 47 6.72 0.34 -3.80
CA LEU A 47 5.80 0.75 -2.73
C LEU A 47 4.87 -0.40 -2.35
N VAL A 48 4.60 -0.55 -1.06
CA VAL A 48 3.38 -1.21 -0.58
C VAL A 48 2.41 -0.10 -0.20
N SER A 49 1.37 0.05 -1.00
CA SER A 49 0.40 1.15 -0.89
C SER A 49 -0.98 0.62 -0.54
N LEU A 50 -1.59 1.21 0.48
CA LEU A 50 -2.96 0.94 0.91
C LEU A 50 -3.84 2.12 0.54
N VAL A 51 -4.93 1.86 -0.19
CA VAL A 51 -5.87 2.89 -0.63
C VAL A 51 -7.01 2.99 0.37
N ASP A 52 -7.11 4.10 1.10
CA ASP A 52 -8.21 4.41 2.01
C ASP A 52 -9.21 5.35 1.32
N SER A 53 -10.31 5.69 1.99
CA SER A 53 -11.43 6.45 1.40
C SER A 53 -11.04 7.82 0.85
N ASN A 54 -10.04 8.46 1.42
CA ASN A 54 -9.63 9.83 1.08
C ASN A 54 -8.11 10.01 0.96
N ARG A 55 -7.34 8.93 1.04
CA ARG A 55 -5.88 8.98 0.98
C ARG A 55 -5.28 7.70 0.44
N GLN A 56 -4.09 7.82 -0.12
CA GLN A 56 -3.18 6.72 -0.35
C GLN A 56 -2.16 6.72 0.78
N TRP A 57 -2.00 5.60 1.48
CA TRP A 57 -1.09 5.47 2.60
C TRP A 57 -0.04 4.41 2.32
N PHE A 58 1.24 4.74 2.56
CA PHE A 58 2.36 3.85 2.25
C PHE A 58 2.77 3.06 3.49
N LYS A 59 2.62 1.73 3.43
CA LYS A 59 3.09 0.82 4.49
C LYS A 59 4.60 0.63 4.43
N ALA A 60 5.15 0.61 3.23
CA ALA A 60 6.57 0.58 2.95
C ALA A 60 6.85 1.28 1.61
N LYS A 61 8.01 1.93 1.50
CA LYS A 61 8.42 2.63 0.28
C LYS A 61 9.94 2.68 0.15
N ILE A 62 10.42 2.64 -1.09
CA ILE A 62 11.81 2.92 -1.47
C ILE A 62 11.79 3.91 -2.63
N GLY A 63 12.70 4.88 -2.60
CA GLY A 63 12.94 5.83 -3.70
C GLY A 63 11.91 6.95 -3.84
N LEU A 64 11.02 7.14 -2.86
CA LEU A 64 9.94 8.14 -2.86
C LEU A 64 10.07 9.14 -1.71
#